data_AF-A0A6A4CBI9-F1
#
_entry.id   AF-A0A6A4CBI9-F1
#
_cell.length_a   1.000
_cell.length_b   1.000
_cell.length_c   1.000
_cell.angle_alpha   90.00
_cell.angle_beta   90.00
_cell.angle_gamma   90.00
#
_symmetry.space_group_name_H-M   'P 1'
#
loop_
_entity.id
_entity.type
_entity.pdbx_description
1 polymer ?
#
loop_
_entity_poly.entity_id
_entity_poly.type
_entity_poly.pdbx_seq_one_letter_code
_entity_poly.pdbx_strand_id
1 'polypeptide(L)'
;MAMATTLKKCLKLHKLFLTEVGRSSRLESEGFQVLSSLANVSQRVPTLLQTSTANVNGSIDDDVDGNLGVMGVLGFSRNTQALLLQKHFLALEKSRGFLTDILRDYQELLRHLRSFTSECATLVDDALIEGESAATVADEMATVTFPLQLQEWMGIVLTMFEHEVLRKTRLVADLEYNDTGRLSVVAKQWSAKGAVGNIDHDYVQTGLPLPQAKSSAASQSAESDASKNKNKKKKKNKANNK
;
A
#
# COMPACT_ATOMS: atom_id res chain seq x y z
N MET A 1 -8.30 -16.95 -35.60
CA MET A 1 -7.18 -17.34 -34.72
C MET A 1 -6.57 -16.13 -33.98
N ALA A 2 -6.78 -14.88 -34.45
CA ALA A 2 -6.32 -13.64 -33.82
C ALA A 2 -7.08 -13.22 -32.54
N MET A 3 -8.40 -13.41 -32.45
CA MET A 3 -9.21 -13.12 -31.25
C MET A 3 -8.65 -13.69 -29.93
N ALA A 4 -8.02 -14.87 -29.99
CA ALA A 4 -7.40 -15.49 -28.82
C ALA A 4 -6.10 -14.79 -28.38
N THR A 5 -5.46 -13.97 -29.22
CA THR A 5 -4.19 -13.30 -28.92
C THR A 5 -4.42 -11.98 -28.21
N THR A 6 -5.35 -11.14 -28.67
CA THR A 6 -5.69 -9.84 -28.05
C THR A 6 -6.27 -10.02 -26.66
N LEU A 7 -7.18 -10.98 -26.47
CA LEU A 7 -7.68 -11.36 -25.15
C LEU A 7 -6.56 -11.85 -24.22
N LYS A 8 -5.64 -12.69 -24.71
CA LYS A 8 -4.48 -13.15 -23.92
C LYS A 8 -3.56 -12.00 -23.52
N LYS A 9 -3.34 -11.03 -24.40
CA LYS A 9 -2.55 -9.82 -24.10
C LYS A 9 -3.24 -9.01 -23.00
N CYS A 10 -4.55 -8.78 -23.10
CA CYS A 10 -5.33 -8.07 -22.08
C CYS A 10 -5.24 -8.75 -20.70
N LEU A 11 -5.38 -10.09 -20.65
CA LEU A 11 -5.25 -10.85 -19.40
C LEU A 11 -3.83 -10.75 -18.80
N LYS A 12 -2.80 -10.80 -19.64
CA LYS A 12 -1.41 -10.63 -19.20
C LYS A 12 -1.19 -9.23 -18.64
N LEU A 13 -1.71 -8.20 -19.32
CA LEU A 13 -1.61 -6.82 -18.91
C LEU A 13 -2.31 -6.55 -17.58
N HIS A 14 -3.54 -7.07 -17.42
CA HIS A 14 -4.27 -7.02 -16.15
C HIS A 14 -3.47 -7.62 -14.98
N LYS A 15 -2.79 -8.76 -15.20
CA LYS A 15 -1.93 -9.38 -14.19
C LYS A 15 -0.72 -8.51 -13.82
N LEU A 16 -0.07 -7.90 -14.81
CA LEU A 16 1.05 -6.98 -14.57
C LEU A 16 0.59 -5.75 -13.78
N PHE A 17 -0.56 -5.18 -14.16
CA PHE A 17 -1.17 -4.06 -13.45
C PHE A 17 -1.46 -4.40 -11.98
N LEU A 18 -2.09 -5.55 -11.70
CA LEU A 18 -2.35 -5.99 -10.33
C LEU A 18 -1.07 -6.25 -9.52
N THR A 19 -0.01 -6.72 -10.18
CA THR A 19 1.30 -6.91 -9.52
C THR A 19 1.88 -5.57 -9.08
N GLU A 20 1.78 -4.55 -9.93
CA GLU A 20 2.25 -3.21 -9.63
C GLU A 20 1.38 -2.53 -8.55
N VAL A 21 0.05 -2.71 -8.60
CA VAL A 21 -0.86 -2.33 -7.53
C VAL A 21 -0.46 -2.99 -6.20
N GLY A 22 -0.08 -4.26 -6.21
CA GLY A 22 0.41 -4.97 -5.02
C GLY A 22 1.68 -4.35 -4.43
N ARG A 23 2.57 -3.80 -5.27
CA ARG A 23 3.79 -3.10 -4.83
C ARG A 23 3.47 -1.89 -3.94
N SER A 24 2.33 -1.24 -4.15
CA SER A 24 1.90 -0.10 -3.32
C SER A 24 1.74 -0.44 -1.84
N SER A 25 1.33 -1.67 -1.50
CA SER A 25 1.15 -2.12 -0.11
C SER A 25 2.47 -2.15 0.65
N ARG A 26 3.57 -2.48 -0.03
CA ARG A 26 4.91 -2.42 0.56
C ARG A 26 5.30 -0.98 0.87
N LEU A 27 5.14 -0.08 -0.10
CA LEU A 27 5.41 1.35 0.07
C LEU A 27 4.54 1.97 1.19
N GLU A 28 3.30 1.51 1.34
CA GLU A 28 2.42 1.94 2.43
C GLU A 28 3.05 1.60 3.80
N SER A 29 3.48 0.35 3.96
CA SER A 29 4.05 -0.14 5.22
C SER A 29 5.38 0.55 5.56
N GLU A 30 6.25 0.75 4.55
CA GLU A 30 7.53 1.43 4.72
C GLU A 30 7.32 2.90 5.12
N GLY A 31 6.42 3.62 4.43
CA GLY A 31 6.11 5.01 4.78
C GLY A 31 5.50 5.16 6.17
N PHE A 32 4.59 4.26 6.56
CA PHE A 32 4.03 4.25 7.90
C PHE A 32 5.12 4.02 8.96
N GLN A 33 6.03 3.09 8.73
CA GLN A 33 7.12 2.79 9.64
C GLN A 33 8.04 4.01 9.82
N VAL A 34 8.39 4.70 8.73
CA VAL A 34 9.22 5.92 8.79
C VAL A 34 8.51 7.02 9.57
N LEU A 35 7.23 7.30 9.28
CA LEU A 35 6.46 8.34 9.96
C LEU A 35 6.22 8.03 11.46
N SER A 36 5.97 6.77 11.79
CA SER A 36 5.82 6.32 13.18
C SER A 36 7.14 6.44 13.95
N SER A 37 8.26 6.01 13.34
CA SER A 37 9.60 6.19 13.92
C SER A 37 9.91 7.68 14.14
N LEU A 38 9.56 8.51 13.16
CA LEU A 38 9.76 9.95 13.21
C LEU A 38 8.97 10.62 14.34
N ALA A 39 7.69 10.26 14.50
CA ALA A 39 6.86 10.72 15.60
C ALA A 39 7.49 10.34 16.96
N ASN A 40 7.98 9.10 17.10
CA ASN A 40 8.65 8.65 18.32
C ASN A 40 9.96 9.41 18.62
N VAL A 41 10.77 9.67 17.59
CA VAL A 41 12.01 10.45 17.76
C VAL A 41 11.71 11.89 18.16
N SER A 42 10.72 12.52 17.49
CA SER A 42 10.34 13.91 17.76
C SER A 42 9.87 14.13 19.20
N GLN A 43 9.20 13.16 19.81
CA GLN A 43 8.75 13.24 21.21
C GLN A 43 9.90 13.27 22.22
N ARG A 44 11.06 12.72 21.88
CA ARG A 44 12.22 12.61 22.78
C ARG A 44 13.16 13.81 22.73
N VAL A 45 13.16 14.54 21.61
CA VAL A 45 14.07 15.69 21.40
C VAL A 45 13.82 16.83 22.40
N PRO A 46 12.58 17.29 22.66
CA PRO A 46 12.32 18.35 23.64
C PRO A 46 12.82 18.01 25.04
N THR A 47 12.64 16.77 25.49
CA THR A 47 13.08 16.30 26.81
C THR A 47 14.60 16.34 26.95
N LEU A 48 15.33 16.05 25.86
CA LEU A 48 16.79 16.13 25.82
C LEU A 48 17.34 17.56 25.70
N LEU A 49 16.52 18.53 25.28
CA LEU A 49 16.92 19.94 25.20
C LEU A 49 16.71 20.67 26.54
N GLN A 50 15.64 20.35 27.27
CA GLN A 50 15.30 20.98 28.56
C GLN A 50 16.33 20.71 29.67
N THR A 51 17.00 19.56 29.63
CA THR A 51 18.06 19.20 30.59
C THR A 51 19.32 20.06 30.44
N SER A 52 19.54 20.72 29.31
CA SER A 52 20.67 21.66 29.13
C SER A 52 20.42 23.04 29.76
N THR A 53 19.17 23.51 29.79
CA THR A 53 18.80 24.84 30.30
C THR A 53 18.78 24.96 31.82
N ALA A 54 18.61 23.84 32.55
CA ALA A 54 18.67 23.84 34.01
C ALA A 54 20.08 24.10 34.56
N ASN A 55 21.13 23.91 33.75
CA ASN A 55 22.53 24.07 34.18
C ASN A 55 23.08 25.51 34.04
N VAL A 56 22.33 26.46 33.48
CA VAL A 56 22.88 27.80 33.11
C VAL A 56 22.61 28.88 34.16
N ASN A 57 21.65 28.69 35.06
CA ASN A 57 21.42 29.62 36.17
C ASN A 57 21.93 29.00 37.48
N GLY A 58 23.09 29.47 37.92
CA GLY A 58 23.80 28.97 39.08
C GLY A 58 22.95 28.89 40.34
N SER A 59 22.80 27.66 40.84
CA SER A 59 22.64 27.38 42.26
C SER A 59 23.70 26.32 42.58
N ILE A 60 24.77 26.74 43.23
CA ILE A 60 25.64 25.84 43.97
C ILE A 60 24.84 25.52 45.23
N ASP A 61 23.93 24.54 45.13
CA ASP A 61 23.46 23.74 46.26
C ASP A 61 22.47 22.69 45.71
N ASP A 62 22.92 21.44 45.81
CA ASP A 62 22.14 20.25 46.14
C ASP A 62 20.83 19.94 45.38
N ASP A 63 20.91 19.66 44.08
CA ASP A 63 19.86 18.88 43.39
C ASP A 63 20.46 17.96 42.32
N VAL A 64 20.95 16.81 42.76
CA VAL A 64 21.35 15.67 41.91
C VAL A 64 20.12 15.04 41.20
N ASP A 65 18.89 15.43 41.57
CA ASP A 65 17.67 14.69 41.24
C ASP A 65 16.99 15.14 39.92
N GLY A 66 17.16 16.39 39.49
CA GLY A 66 16.48 16.93 38.30
C GLY A 66 16.97 16.36 36.96
N ASN A 67 18.26 16.03 36.86
CA ASN A 67 18.88 15.51 35.63
C ASN A 67 18.87 13.97 35.56
N LEU A 68 18.72 13.29 36.71
CA LEU A 68 18.61 11.84 36.80
C LEU A 68 17.28 11.31 36.24
N GLY A 69 16.18 12.07 36.40
CA GLY A 69 14.84 11.62 36.00
C GLY A 69 14.67 11.32 34.51
N VAL A 70 15.42 12.00 33.63
CA VAL A 70 15.30 11.86 32.16
C VAL A 70 16.37 10.94 31.57
N MET A 71 17.61 11.04 32.04
CA MET A 71 18.74 10.25 31.50
C MET A 71 19.02 8.98 32.32
N GLY A 72 18.46 8.83 33.52
CA GLY A 72 18.70 7.69 34.40
C GLY A 72 20.19 7.41 34.57
N VAL A 73 20.58 6.15 34.38
CA VAL A 73 21.98 5.71 34.46
C VAL A 73 22.89 6.38 33.42
N LEU A 74 22.33 6.89 32.31
CA LEU A 74 23.10 7.60 31.28
C LEU A 74 23.58 8.98 31.74
N GLY A 75 22.99 9.52 32.82
CA GLY A 75 23.43 10.77 33.46
C GLY A 75 24.84 10.67 34.04
N PHE A 76 25.29 9.46 34.41
CA PHE A 76 26.64 9.21 34.92
C PHE A 76 27.71 9.16 33.83
N SER A 77 27.30 9.14 32.55
CA SER A 77 28.21 9.09 31.41
C SER A 77 28.43 10.49 30.82
N ARG A 78 29.69 10.82 30.52
CA ARG A 78 30.05 12.13 29.97
C ARG A 78 29.54 12.26 28.53
N ASN A 79 28.97 13.42 28.20
CA ASN A 79 28.55 13.80 26.84
C ASN A 79 27.39 12.99 26.24
N THR A 80 26.68 12.18 27.03
CA THR A 80 25.58 11.33 26.52
C THR A 80 24.45 12.13 25.89
N GLN A 81 24.09 13.28 26.46
CA GLN A 81 23.03 14.15 25.95
C GLN A 81 23.34 14.66 24.54
N ALA A 82 24.56 15.16 24.30
CA ALA A 82 24.97 15.65 22.99
C ALA A 82 24.99 14.53 21.94
N LEU A 83 25.45 13.34 22.33
CA LEU A 83 25.44 12.16 21.45
C LEU A 83 24.03 11.70 21.11
N LEU A 84 23.11 11.67 22.08
CA LEU A 84 21.71 11.33 21.86
C LEU A 84 21.03 12.34 20.95
N LEU A 85 21.22 13.64 21.19
CA LEU A 85 20.71 14.70 20.32
C LEU A 85 21.25 14.55 18.89
N GLN A 86 22.55 14.36 18.73
CA GLN A 86 23.16 14.12 17.42
C GLN A 86 22.53 12.91 16.71
N LYS A 87 22.31 11.80 17.43
CA LYS A 87 21.67 10.60 16.86
C LYS A 87 20.21 10.85 16.48
N HIS A 88 19.47 11.61 17.28
CA HIS A 88 18.10 11.96 16.97
C HIS A 88 17.99 12.89 15.76
N PHE A 89 18.80 13.95 15.66
CA PHE A 89 18.83 14.81 14.47
C PHE A 89 19.23 14.03 13.21
N LEU A 90 20.24 13.16 13.30
CA LEU A 90 20.61 12.29 12.19
C LEU A 90 19.46 11.36 11.78
N ALA A 91 18.67 10.86 12.74
CA ALA A 91 17.49 10.05 12.44
C ALA A 91 16.40 10.87 11.75
N LEU A 92 16.18 12.13 12.14
CA LEU A 92 15.25 13.04 11.48
C LEU A 92 15.65 13.27 10.01
N GLU A 93 16.92 13.57 9.76
CA GLU A 93 17.46 13.77 8.41
C GLU A 93 17.32 12.53 7.53
N LYS A 94 17.66 11.35 8.07
CA LYS A 94 17.53 10.08 7.36
C LYS A 94 16.08 9.75 7.03
N SER A 95 15.16 9.96 7.98
CA SER A 95 13.74 9.76 7.75
C SER A 95 13.20 10.64 6.62
N ARG A 96 13.69 11.88 6.49
CA ARG A 96 13.36 12.75 5.35
C ARG A 96 13.79 12.14 4.01
N GLY A 97 15.02 11.63 3.96
CA GLY A 97 15.55 10.94 2.79
C GLY A 97 14.68 9.75 2.41
N PHE A 98 14.38 8.88 3.39
CA PHE A 98 13.52 7.72 3.18
C PHE A 98 12.12 8.08 2.67
N LEU A 99 11.47 9.11 3.24
CA LEU A 99 10.16 9.55 2.75
C LEU A 99 10.21 10.07 1.32
N THR A 100 11.28 10.77 0.96
CA THR A 100 11.50 11.27 -0.40
C THR A 100 11.68 10.12 -1.38
N ASP A 101 12.48 9.11 -1.01
CA ASP A 101 12.68 7.91 -1.82
C ASP A 101 11.36 7.13 -1.98
N ILE A 102 10.59 6.94 -0.91
CA ILE A 102 9.27 6.28 -0.96
C ILE A 102 8.32 7.03 -1.91
N LEU A 103 8.26 8.36 -1.83
CA LEU A 103 7.44 9.15 -2.75
C LEU A 103 7.91 9.04 -4.20
N ARG A 104 9.22 9.00 -4.44
CA ARG A 104 9.77 8.75 -5.78
C ARG A 104 9.33 7.38 -6.30
N ASP A 105 9.36 6.36 -5.46
CA ASP A 105 8.95 5.01 -5.83
C ASP A 105 7.44 4.90 -6.09
N TYR A 106 6.62 5.72 -5.42
CA TYR A 106 5.20 5.90 -5.76
C TYR A 106 5.00 6.60 -7.11
N GLN A 107 5.81 7.61 -7.44
CA GLN A 107 5.74 8.24 -8.77
C GLN A 107 6.11 7.25 -9.87
N GLU A 108 7.11 6.40 -9.62
CA GLU A 108 7.47 5.31 -10.52
C GLU A 108 6.35 4.27 -10.67
N LEU A 109 5.64 3.97 -9.57
CA LEU A 109 4.44 3.13 -9.59
C LEU A 109 3.39 3.71 -10.54
N LEU A 110 3.07 5.00 -10.39
CA LEU A 110 2.11 5.67 -11.27
C LEU A 110 2.56 5.68 -12.73
N ARG A 111 3.86 5.85 -12.99
CA ARG A 111 4.41 5.77 -14.35
C ARG A 111 4.14 4.41 -14.98
N HIS A 112 4.32 3.32 -14.24
CA HIS A 112 3.99 1.97 -14.70
C HIS A 112 2.49 1.78 -14.92
N LEU A 113 1.66 2.19 -13.96
CA LEU A 113 0.20 2.07 -14.11
C LEU A 113 -0.31 2.83 -15.35
N ARG A 114 0.17 4.05 -15.60
CA ARG A 114 -0.13 4.83 -16.82
C ARG A 114 0.31 4.10 -18.08
N SER A 115 1.52 3.54 -18.08
CA SER A 115 2.03 2.76 -19.21
C SER A 115 1.11 1.58 -19.52
N PHE A 116 0.70 0.82 -18.50
CA PHE A 116 -0.21 -0.31 -18.70
C PHE A 116 -1.58 0.15 -19.18
N THR A 117 -2.16 1.22 -18.63
CA THR A 117 -3.45 1.75 -19.11
C THR A 117 -3.36 2.21 -20.57
N SER A 118 -2.25 2.82 -20.98
CA SER A 118 -2.02 3.22 -22.37
C SER A 118 -1.86 2.02 -23.30
N GLU A 119 -1.16 0.96 -22.87
CA GLU A 119 -1.06 -0.30 -23.62
C GLU A 119 -2.44 -0.96 -23.74
N CYS A 120 -3.28 -0.88 -22.70
CA CYS A 120 -4.64 -1.41 -22.75
C CYS A 120 -5.49 -0.68 -23.80
N ALA A 121 -5.34 0.64 -23.92
CA ALA A 121 -6.04 1.42 -24.96
C ALA A 121 -5.67 0.92 -26.37
N THR A 122 -4.38 0.66 -26.63
CA THR A 122 -3.97 0.08 -27.92
C THR A 122 -4.56 -1.31 -28.18
N LEU A 123 -4.72 -2.12 -27.13
CA LEU A 123 -5.36 -3.44 -27.25
C LEU A 123 -6.87 -3.35 -27.47
N VAL A 124 -7.51 -2.29 -26.98
CA VAL A 124 -8.92 -2.00 -27.26
C VAL A 124 -9.11 -1.61 -28.72
N ASP A 125 -8.23 -0.77 -29.25
CA ASP A 125 -8.23 -0.41 -30.68
C ASP A 125 -8.04 -1.65 -31.56
N ASP A 126 -7.07 -2.51 -31.22
CA ASP A 126 -6.86 -3.81 -31.89
C ASP A 126 -8.12 -4.69 -31.82
N ALA A 127 -8.77 -4.75 -30.65
CA ALA A 127 -9.98 -5.56 -30.45
C ALA A 127 -11.18 -5.03 -31.26
N LEU A 128 -11.31 -3.71 -31.43
CA LEU A 128 -12.33 -3.09 -32.27
C LEU A 128 -12.13 -3.47 -33.75
N ILE A 129 -10.90 -3.34 -34.26
CA ILE A 129 -10.55 -3.73 -35.64
C ILE A 129 -10.80 -5.22 -35.87
N GLU A 130 -10.46 -6.07 -34.90
CA GLU A 130 -10.75 -7.51 -34.97
C GLU A 130 -12.25 -7.81 -34.89
N GLY A 131 -13.02 -7.04 -34.11
CA GLY A 131 -14.47 -7.16 -33.96
C GLY A 131 -15.24 -6.84 -35.23
N GLU A 132 -14.83 -5.82 -35.99
CA GLU A 132 -15.43 -5.48 -37.30
C GLU A 132 -15.31 -6.63 -38.32
N SER A 133 -14.30 -7.49 -38.13
CA SER A 133 -14.06 -8.67 -38.98
C SER A 133 -14.83 -9.92 -38.52
N ALA A 134 -15.68 -9.82 -37.49
CA ALA A 134 -16.38 -10.96 -36.91
C ALA A 134 -17.57 -11.42 -37.77
N ALA A 135 -17.80 -12.73 -37.80
CA ALA A 135 -18.86 -13.33 -38.63
C ALA A 135 -20.28 -13.08 -38.11
N THR A 136 -20.42 -12.67 -36.84
CA THR A 136 -21.72 -12.38 -36.21
C THR A 136 -21.60 -11.23 -35.22
N VAL A 137 -22.65 -10.42 -35.11
CA VAL A 137 -22.75 -9.28 -34.17
C VAL A 137 -22.58 -9.71 -32.70
N ALA A 138 -23.00 -10.94 -32.37
CA ALA A 138 -22.83 -11.47 -31.01
C ALA A 138 -21.36 -11.80 -30.68
N ASP A 139 -20.59 -12.21 -31.68
CA ASP A 139 -19.15 -12.49 -31.53
C ASP A 139 -18.34 -11.19 -31.49
N GLU A 140 -18.70 -10.21 -32.32
CA GLU A 140 -18.18 -8.84 -32.27
C GLU A 140 -18.39 -8.18 -30.90
N MET A 141 -19.58 -8.28 -30.32
CA MET A 141 -19.82 -7.71 -29.00
C MET A 141 -18.97 -8.41 -27.93
N ALA A 142 -18.78 -9.73 -28.03
CA ALA A 142 -17.99 -10.50 -27.07
C ALA A 142 -16.48 -10.23 -27.17
N THR A 143 -15.94 -9.96 -28.37
CA THR A 143 -14.51 -9.66 -28.59
C THR A 143 -14.12 -8.33 -27.96
N VAL A 144 -14.99 -7.33 -28.05
CA VAL A 144 -14.70 -5.93 -27.65
C VAL A 144 -15.06 -5.64 -26.19
N THR A 145 -16.06 -6.34 -25.62
CA THR A 145 -16.58 -6.03 -24.27
C THR A 145 -15.52 -6.11 -23.18
N PHE A 146 -14.72 -7.18 -23.14
CA PHE A 146 -13.73 -7.35 -22.06
C PHE A 146 -12.59 -6.33 -22.11
N PRO A 147 -11.92 -6.09 -23.26
CA PRO A 147 -10.92 -5.03 -23.38
C PRO A 147 -11.44 -3.66 -22.94
N LEU A 148 -12.67 -3.28 -23.34
CA LEU A 148 -13.28 -2.01 -22.93
C LEU A 148 -13.47 -1.93 -21.41
N GLN A 149 -14.06 -2.97 -20.81
CA GLN A 149 -14.25 -3.04 -19.36
C GLN A 149 -12.92 -3.00 -18.61
N LEU A 150 -11.86 -3.63 -19.15
CA LEU A 150 -10.53 -3.59 -18.58
C LEU A 150 -9.92 -2.20 -18.64
N GLN A 151 -10.03 -1.50 -19.77
CA GLN A 151 -9.54 -0.13 -19.89
C GLN A 151 -10.25 0.81 -18.90
N GLU A 152 -11.57 0.72 -18.80
CA GLU A 152 -12.36 1.53 -17.86
C GLU A 152 -11.93 1.27 -16.41
N TRP A 153 -11.87 0.00 -16.01
CA TRP A 153 -11.45 -0.39 -14.67
C TRP A 153 -10.02 0.07 -14.36
N MET A 154 -9.05 -0.14 -15.27
CA MET A 154 -7.67 0.32 -15.09
C MET A 154 -7.58 1.85 -14.97
N GLY A 155 -8.41 2.59 -15.72
CA GLY A 155 -8.49 4.05 -15.65
C GLY A 155 -9.01 4.56 -14.30
N ILE A 156 -10.05 3.92 -13.77
CA ILE A 156 -10.61 4.24 -12.44
C ILE A 156 -9.56 3.97 -11.36
N VAL A 157 -8.95 2.78 -11.37
CA VAL A 157 -7.91 2.42 -10.38
C VAL A 157 -6.70 3.37 -10.48
N LEU A 158 -6.24 3.69 -11.69
CA LEU A 158 -5.16 4.66 -11.88
C LEU A 158 -5.51 6.02 -11.24
N THR A 159 -6.72 6.53 -11.48
CA THR A 159 -7.17 7.82 -10.92
C THR A 159 -7.18 7.80 -9.39
N MET A 160 -7.63 6.70 -8.77
CA MET A 160 -7.58 6.51 -7.31
C MET A 160 -6.13 6.59 -6.80
N PHE A 161 -5.20 5.92 -7.46
CA PHE A 161 -3.78 5.95 -7.11
C PHE A 161 -3.14 7.32 -7.32
N GLU A 162 -3.47 8.04 -8.39
CA GLU A 162 -2.97 9.39 -8.63
C GLU A 162 -3.38 10.36 -7.52
N HIS A 163 -4.67 10.34 -7.14
CA HIS A 163 -5.16 11.13 -6.02
C HIS A 163 -4.53 10.72 -4.69
N GLU A 164 -4.33 9.43 -4.47
CA GLU A 164 -3.68 8.94 -3.26
C GLU A 164 -2.23 9.41 -3.15
N VAL A 165 -1.45 9.32 -4.23
CA VAL A 165 -0.06 9.81 -4.22
C VAL A 165 -0.01 11.32 -4.02
N LEU A 166 -0.88 12.09 -4.69
CA LEU A 166 -0.97 13.55 -4.48
C LEU A 166 -1.30 13.89 -3.02
N ARG A 167 -2.23 13.16 -2.41
CA ARG A 167 -2.57 13.30 -0.99
C ARG A 167 -1.35 13.02 -0.11
N LYS A 168 -0.66 11.89 -0.32
CA LYS A 168 0.53 11.53 0.45
C LYS A 168 1.67 12.55 0.27
N THR A 169 1.88 13.07 -0.94
CA THR A 169 2.86 14.14 -1.20
C THR A 169 2.55 15.40 -0.40
N ARG A 170 1.30 15.86 -0.41
CA ARG A 170 0.87 17.04 0.38
C ARG A 170 0.99 16.79 1.88
N LEU A 171 0.68 15.57 2.33
CA LEU A 171 0.76 15.19 3.73
C LEU A 171 2.19 15.34 4.30
N VAL A 172 3.21 15.11 3.46
CA VAL A 172 4.61 15.16 3.89
C VAL A 172 5.39 16.40 3.44
N ALA A 173 4.81 17.27 2.61
CA ALA A 173 5.51 18.41 1.99
C ALA A 173 6.08 19.40 3.01
N ASP A 174 5.32 19.75 4.04
CA ASP A 174 5.70 20.76 5.03
C ASP A 174 6.02 20.15 6.39
N LEU A 175 6.48 18.90 6.43
CA LEU A 175 6.69 18.17 7.69
C LEU A 175 7.74 18.86 8.57
N GLU A 176 7.27 19.47 9.66
CA GLU A 176 8.12 20.03 10.70
C GLU A 176 8.33 19.01 11.80
N TYR A 177 9.59 18.70 12.11
CA TYR A 177 9.93 17.68 13.11
C TYR A 177 9.72 18.12 14.56
N ASN A 178 9.45 19.40 14.78
CA ASN A 178 9.22 19.98 16.10
C ASN A 178 7.76 19.76 16.57
N ASP A 179 6.82 19.58 15.64
CA ASP A 179 5.41 19.35 15.95
C ASP A 179 5.09 17.85 16.05
N THR A 180 5.30 17.32 17.25
CA THR A 180 5.04 15.91 17.58
C THR A 180 3.58 15.51 17.40
N GLY A 181 2.64 16.45 17.62
CA GLY A 181 1.21 16.21 17.47
C GLY A 181 0.85 16.00 16.00
N ARG A 182 1.33 16.91 15.14
CA ARG A 182 1.17 16.81 13.69
C ARG A 182 1.82 15.56 13.12
N LEU A 183 3.02 15.19 13.58
CA LEU A 183 3.68 13.94 13.14
C LEU A 183 2.86 12.69 13.45
N SER A 184 2.24 12.62 14.64
CA SER A 184 1.36 11.50 14.99
C SER A 184 0.11 11.46 14.12
N VAL A 185 -0.48 12.62 13.81
CA VAL A 185 -1.63 12.73 12.91
C VAL A 185 -1.25 12.29 11.49
N VAL A 186 -0.12 12.77 10.97
CA VAL A 186 0.40 12.40 9.65
C VAL A 186 0.63 10.89 9.56
N ALA A 187 1.26 10.27 10.57
CA ALA A 187 1.47 8.82 10.61
C ALA A 187 0.14 8.05 10.56
N LYS A 188 -0.90 8.50 11.27
CA LYS A 188 -2.23 7.87 11.25
C LYS A 188 -2.94 8.07 9.91
N GLN A 189 -2.76 9.22 9.27
CA GLN A 189 -3.39 9.56 7.99
C GLN A 189 -2.69 8.95 6.79
N TRP A 190 -1.46 8.41 6.95
CA TRP A 190 -0.68 7.84 5.86
C TRP A 190 -1.37 6.67 5.16
N SER A 191 -2.14 5.85 5.87
CA SER A 191 -2.81 4.68 5.31
C SER A 191 -3.84 5.05 4.24
N ALA A 192 -3.84 4.34 3.10
CA ALA A 192 -4.90 4.46 2.09
C ALA A 192 -6.20 3.76 2.49
N LYS A 193 -6.16 2.85 3.48
CA LYS A 193 -7.35 2.18 4.03
C LYS A 193 -8.15 3.02 5.03
N GLY A 194 -7.64 4.20 5.38
CA GLY A 194 -8.28 5.09 6.36
C GLY A 194 -9.41 5.92 5.74
N ALA A 195 -10.18 6.61 6.60
CA ALA A 195 -11.26 7.51 6.19
C ALA A 195 -10.83 8.66 5.26
N VAL A 196 -9.53 8.93 5.20
CA VAL A 196 -8.91 9.98 4.38
C VAL A 196 -8.23 9.43 3.12
N GLY A 197 -8.24 8.11 2.91
CA GLY A 197 -7.64 7.48 1.76
C GLY A 197 -8.50 7.60 0.51
N ASN A 198 -7.86 7.64 -0.65
CA ASN A 198 -8.54 7.77 -1.95
C ASN A 198 -8.71 6.43 -2.70
N ILE A 199 -8.32 5.31 -2.07
CA ILE A 199 -8.36 3.98 -2.68
C ILE A 199 -9.51 3.17 -2.09
N ASP A 200 -10.46 2.81 -2.95
CA ASP A 200 -11.44 1.77 -2.62
C ASP A 200 -10.77 0.40 -2.78
N HIS A 201 -10.32 -0.15 -1.65
CA HIS A 201 -9.65 -1.44 -1.63
C HIS A 201 -10.58 -2.59 -1.99
N ASP A 202 -11.88 -2.49 -1.70
CA ASP A 202 -12.83 -3.54 -2.02
C ASP A 202 -13.05 -3.58 -3.53
N TYR A 203 -13.15 -2.42 -4.18
CA TYR A 203 -13.22 -2.31 -5.65
C TYR A 203 -11.96 -2.86 -6.34
N VAL A 204 -10.77 -2.46 -5.87
CA VAL A 204 -9.49 -2.91 -6.44
C VAL A 204 -9.29 -4.41 -6.23
N GLN A 205 -9.67 -4.95 -5.06
CA GLN A 205 -9.47 -6.36 -4.71
C GLN A 205 -10.51 -7.29 -5.34
N THR A 206 -11.76 -6.84 -5.47
CA THR A 206 -12.81 -7.57 -6.22
C THR A 206 -12.41 -7.70 -7.68
N GLY A 207 -11.73 -6.69 -8.23
CA GLY A 207 -11.15 -6.73 -9.57
C GLY A 207 -12.19 -6.79 -10.69
N LEU A 208 -11.71 -6.87 -11.92
CA LEU A 208 -12.60 -7.06 -13.08
C LEU A 208 -12.99 -8.54 -13.21
N PRO A 209 -14.29 -8.88 -13.37
CA PRO A 209 -14.69 -10.25 -13.63
C PRO A 209 -14.04 -10.77 -14.92
N LEU A 210 -13.22 -11.81 -14.79
CA LEU A 210 -12.49 -12.38 -15.92
C LEU A 210 -13.46 -13.17 -16.82
N PRO A 211 -13.29 -13.14 -18.15
CA PRO A 211 -14.12 -13.91 -19.07
C PRO A 211 -13.94 -15.38 -18.77
N GLN A 212 -15.02 -16.08 -18.44
CA GLN A 212 -14.99 -17.52 -18.30
C GLN A 212 -14.69 -18.11 -19.68
N ALA A 213 -13.58 -18.82 -19.80
CA ALA A 213 -13.37 -19.71 -20.94
C ALA A 213 -14.51 -20.74 -20.90
N LYS A 214 -15.50 -20.60 -21.79
CA LYS A 214 -16.47 -21.66 -22.04
C LYS A 214 -15.67 -22.88 -22.44
N SER A 215 -15.46 -23.81 -21.50
CA SER A 215 -15.14 -25.17 -21.87
C SER A 215 -16.33 -25.64 -22.68
N SER A 216 -16.08 -25.97 -23.94
CA SER A 216 -16.96 -26.84 -24.71
C SER A 216 -16.96 -28.20 -24.01
N ALA A 217 -17.73 -28.34 -22.93
CA ALA A 217 -18.16 -29.62 -22.41
C ALA A 217 -19.64 -29.72 -22.70
N ALA A 218 -19.95 -30.69 -23.55
CA ALA A 218 -21.25 -30.93 -24.11
C ALA A 218 -22.36 -30.97 -23.05
N SER A 219 -23.50 -30.43 -23.44
CA SER A 219 -24.80 -30.64 -22.86
C SER A 219 -25.03 -32.12 -22.55
N GLN A 220 -25.21 -32.46 -21.28
CA GLN A 220 -26.16 -33.49 -20.88
C GLN A 220 -26.98 -32.95 -19.70
N SER A 221 -28.21 -32.63 -20.04
CA SER A 221 -29.36 -32.51 -19.18
C SER A 221 -29.53 -33.73 -18.28
N ALA A 222 -29.72 -33.51 -16.97
CA ALA A 222 -30.64 -34.29 -16.15
C ALA A 222 -31.05 -33.44 -14.94
N GLU A 223 -32.33 -33.09 -14.90
CA GLU A 223 -33.02 -32.46 -13.78
C GLU A 223 -33.05 -33.38 -12.55
N SER A 224 -33.14 -32.73 -11.38
CA SER A 224 -33.79 -33.15 -10.12
C SER A 224 -33.48 -34.55 -9.55
N ASP A 225 -32.96 -34.62 -8.33
CA ASP A 225 -33.85 -34.61 -7.15
C ASP A 225 -33.09 -34.53 -5.81
N ALA A 226 -33.79 -34.03 -4.80
CA ALA A 226 -33.33 -33.80 -3.45
C ALA A 226 -32.98 -35.10 -2.69
N SER A 227 -31.99 -35.05 -1.78
CA SER A 227 -32.18 -35.59 -0.42
C SER A 227 -30.98 -35.36 0.51
N LYS A 228 -31.31 -34.84 1.70
CA LYS A 228 -30.50 -34.75 2.91
C LYS A 228 -29.85 -36.09 3.26
N ASN A 229 -28.62 -36.08 3.78
CA ASN A 229 -28.34 -36.87 4.98
C ASN A 229 -27.19 -36.32 5.85
N LYS A 230 -27.55 -36.01 7.09
CA LYS A 230 -26.65 -35.83 8.24
C LYS A 230 -26.12 -37.21 8.64
N ASN A 231 -24.83 -37.36 8.99
CA ASN A 231 -24.48 -37.85 10.34
C ASN A 231 -22.98 -37.89 10.68
N LYS A 232 -22.72 -37.37 11.89
CA LYS A 232 -21.89 -37.91 12.99
C LYS A 232 -20.40 -38.25 12.79
N LYS A 233 -19.60 -37.35 13.39
CA LYS A 233 -18.43 -37.61 14.26
C LYS A 233 -18.39 -39.03 14.87
N LYS A 234 -17.26 -39.73 14.71
CA LYS A 234 -16.76 -40.69 15.72
C LYS A 234 -15.23 -40.69 15.76
N LYS A 235 -14.71 -40.27 16.91
CA LYS A 235 -13.32 -40.28 17.37
C LYS A 235 -12.92 -41.73 17.71
N LYS A 236 -11.73 -42.19 17.31
CA LYS A 236 -10.96 -43.17 18.11
C LYS A 236 -9.47 -43.14 17.75
N ASN A 237 -8.67 -42.83 18.77
CA ASN A 237 -7.21 -42.95 18.83
C ASN A 237 -6.74 -44.38 18.52
N LYS A 238 -5.53 -44.51 18.00
CA LYS A 238 -4.57 -45.47 18.57
C LYS A 238 -3.13 -45.02 18.31
N ALA A 239 -2.40 -44.84 19.41
CA ALA A 239 -0.96 -44.66 19.49
C ALA A 239 -0.21 -46.00 19.38
N ASN A 240 1.12 -45.89 19.40
CA ASN A 240 2.17 -46.93 19.53
C ASN A 240 2.55 -47.60 18.20
N ASN A 241 3.82 -47.85 17.87
CA ASN A 241 5.16 -47.73 18.46
C ASN A 241 6.10 -47.60 17.24
N LYS A 242 7.32 -47.05 17.28
CA LYS A 242 8.45 -47.36 18.14
C LYS A 242 9.58 -46.37 17.79
#